data_AF-A0A7C7CSV7-F1
#
_entry.id   AF-A0A7C7CSV7-F1
#
_cell.length_a   1.000
_cell.length_b   1.000
_cell.length_c   1.000
_cell.angle_alpha   90.00
_cell.angle_beta   90.00
_cell.angle_gamma   90.00
#
_symmetry.space_group_name_H-M   'P 1'
#
loop_
_entity.id
_entity.type
_entity.pdbx_description
1 polymer ?
#
loop_
_entity_poly.entity_id
_entity_poly.type
_entity_poly.pdbx_seq_one_letter_code
_entity_poly.pdbx_strand_id
1 'polypeptide(L)'
;MKRIIILLSLIFSVLLGKDLQIIHMEGTFDLDDDGLIEFASIEVGRENGNYISMIRYYEIDGDGYQQLNWELAAPDGLLGNFVNLKIGDLDGNGTPELITIMNLTDENEERILHPIVYYYPW
;
A
#
# COMPACT_ATOMS: atom_id res chain seq x y z
N MET A 1 -11.19 20.56 -31.59
CA MET A 1 -10.43 20.93 -30.38
C MET A 1 -10.86 20.15 -29.14
N LYS A 2 -12.13 20.21 -28.68
CA LYS A 2 -12.57 19.48 -27.47
C LYS A 2 -12.24 17.98 -27.45
N ARG A 3 -12.49 17.26 -28.56
CA ARG A 3 -12.15 15.82 -28.69
C ARG A 3 -10.65 15.52 -28.59
N ILE A 4 -9.80 16.41 -29.10
CA ILE A 4 -8.34 16.27 -29.05
C ILE A 4 -7.84 16.49 -27.62
N ILE A 5 -8.42 17.47 -26.92
CA ILE A 5 -8.11 17.74 -25.50
C ILE A 5 -8.49 16.55 -24.63
N ILE A 6 -9.68 15.96 -24.85
CA ILE A 6 -10.12 14.75 -24.13
C ILE A 6 -9.18 13.56 -24.40
N LEU A 7 -8.74 13.38 -25.65
CA LEU A 7 -7.83 12.30 -26.00
C LEU A 7 -6.45 12.49 -25.34
N LEU A 8 -5.93 13.72 -25.35
CA LEU A 8 -4.66 14.07 -24.69
C LEU A 8 -4.73 13.90 -23.18
N SER A 9 -5.84 14.30 -22.54
CA SER A 9 -6.02 14.07 -21.10
C SER A 9 -6.08 12.59 -20.75
N LEU A 10 -6.70 11.76 -21.60
CA LEU A 10 -6.78 10.32 -21.38
C LEU A 10 -5.40 9.64 -21.49
N ILE A 11 -4.61 10.04 -22.50
CA ILE A 11 -3.23 9.54 -22.67
C ILE A 11 -2.35 9.99 -21.49
N PHE A 12 -2.52 11.22 -21.02
CA PHE A 12 -1.77 11.75 -19.88
C PHE A 12 -2.11 11.00 -18.58
N SER A 13 -3.37 10.65 -18.34
CA SER A 13 -3.75 9.84 -17.17
C SER A 13 -3.17 8.43 -17.16
N VAL A 14 -3.02 7.80 -18.33
CA VAL A 14 -2.42 6.45 -18.43
C VAL A 14 -0.92 6.49 -18.12
N LEU A 15 -0.24 7.60 -18.41
CA LEU A 15 1.19 7.77 -18.15
C LEU A 15 1.53 8.02 -16.67
N LEU A 16 0.54 8.36 -15.84
CA LEU A 16 0.73 8.66 -14.41
C LEU A 16 0.37 7.48 -13.49
N GLY A 17 -0.08 6.35 -14.04
CA GLY A 17 -0.46 5.18 -13.26
C GLY A 17 0.74 4.45 -12.67
N LYS A 18 0.63 4.02 -11.40
CA LYS A 18 1.58 3.10 -10.76
C LYS A 18 1.32 1.68 -11.29
N ASP A 19 2.34 1.03 -11.86
CA ASP A 19 2.25 -0.37 -12.31
C ASP A 19 2.53 -1.31 -11.13
N LEU A 20 1.56 -1.42 -10.23
CA LEU A 20 1.69 -2.14 -8.97
C LEU A 20 1.25 -3.60 -9.09
N GLN A 21 2.05 -4.48 -8.50
CA GLN A 21 1.78 -5.90 -8.37
C GLN A 21 1.75 -6.29 -6.89
N ILE A 22 0.69 -7.01 -6.48
CA ILE A 22 0.61 -7.64 -5.15
C ILE A 22 1.63 -8.78 -5.07
N ILE A 23 2.53 -8.69 -4.09
CA ILE A 23 3.52 -9.73 -3.80
C ILE A 23 3.30 -10.42 -2.45
N HIS A 24 2.47 -9.83 -1.59
CA HIS A 24 2.07 -10.38 -0.30
C HIS A 24 0.68 -9.88 0.08
N MET A 25 -0.07 -10.70 0.81
CA MET A 25 -1.40 -10.40 1.32
C MET A 25 -1.53 -10.98 2.73
N GLU A 26 -2.11 -10.20 3.64
CA GLU A 26 -2.55 -10.63 4.98
C GLU A 26 -4.05 -10.36 5.10
N GLY A 27 -4.79 -11.33 5.63
CA GLY A 27 -6.25 -11.36 5.56
C GLY A 27 -6.76 -12.77 5.20
N THR A 28 -8.05 -12.93 4.97
CA THR A 28 -9.11 -11.91 5.06
C THR A 28 -9.81 -11.93 6.42
N PHE A 29 -10.21 -10.76 6.92
CA PHE A 29 -10.92 -10.59 8.20
C PHE A 29 -12.00 -9.51 8.05
N ASP A 30 -13.03 -9.55 8.89
CA ASP A 30 -13.93 -8.42 9.14
C ASP A 30 -13.33 -7.63 10.31
N LEU A 31 -12.56 -6.59 10.00
CA LEU A 31 -11.68 -5.90 10.95
C LEU A 31 -12.38 -4.79 11.72
N ASP A 32 -13.46 -4.22 11.18
CA ASP A 32 -14.25 -3.17 11.82
C ASP A 32 -15.69 -3.58 12.18
N ASP A 33 -16.02 -4.87 12.03
CA ASP A 33 -17.29 -5.50 12.44
C ASP A 33 -18.51 -4.92 11.70
N ASP A 34 -18.32 -4.55 10.43
CA ASP A 34 -19.38 -4.03 9.55
C ASP A 34 -19.99 -5.09 8.62
N GLY A 35 -19.40 -6.30 8.60
CA GLY A 35 -19.83 -7.44 7.80
C GLY A 35 -19.26 -7.50 6.39
N LEU A 36 -18.39 -6.55 6.02
CA LEU A 36 -17.54 -6.60 4.84
C LEU A 36 -16.22 -7.29 5.20
N ILE A 37 -15.38 -7.48 4.17
CA ILE A 37 -14.16 -8.27 4.29
C ILE A 37 -12.97 -7.44 3.85
N GLU A 38 -12.01 -7.28 4.74
CA GLU A 38 -10.81 -6.49 4.51
C GLU A 38 -9.55 -7.36 4.40
N PHE A 39 -8.55 -6.78 3.76
CA PHE A 39 -7.20 -7.32 3.71
C PHE A 39 -6.17 -6.21 3.49
N ALA A 40 -4.92 -6.48 3.88
CA ALA A 40 -3.80 -5.62 3.52
C ALA A 40 -2.85 -6.36 2.58
N SER A 41 -2.24 -5.62 1.66
CA SER A 41 -1.27 -6.13 0.70
C SER A 41 0.06 -5.40 0.80
N ILE A 42 1.14 -6.09 0.41
CA ILE A 42 2.37 -5.44 -0.03
C ILE A 42 2.36 -5.44 -1.54
N GLU A 43 2.49 -4.26 -2.11
CA GLU A 43 2.52 -4.02 -3.55
C GLU A 43 3.84 -3.42 -3.96
N VAL A 44 4.36 -3.86 -5.11
CA VAL A 44 5.61 -3.34 -5.68
C VAL A 44 5.42 -2.99 -7.13
N GLY A 45 6.14 -1.99 -7.59
CA GLY A 45 5.99 -1.52 -8.96
C GLY A 45 6.96 -0.42 -9.32
N ARG A 46 6.55 0.40 -10.28
CA ARG A 46 7.30 1.57 -10.70
C ARG A 46 6.45 2.83 -10.71
N GLU A 47 7.05 3.92 -10.28
CA GLU A 47 6.49 5.27 -10.38
C GLU A 47 7.59 6.23 -10.84
N ASN A 48 7.34 6.97 -11.93
CA ASN A 48 8.32 7.87 -12.55
C ASN A 48 9.69 7.21 -12.84
N GLY A 49 9.71 5.90 -13.11
CA GLY A 49 10.91 5.11 -13.38
C GLY A 49 11.61 4.54 -12.14
N ASN A 50 11.22 4.96 -10.93
CA ASN A 50 11.77 4.46 -9.68
C ASN A 50 11.00 3.24 -9.19
N TYR A 51 11.71 2.29 -8.57
CA TYR A 51 11.07 1.17 -7.89
C TYR A 51 10.35 1.66 -6.63
N ILE A 52 9.11 1.23 -6.43
CA ILE A 52 8.31 1.55 -5.25
C ILE A 52 7.80 0.27 -4.58
N SER A 53 7.64 0.34 -3.25
CA SER A 53 6.97 -0.66 -2.43
C SER A 53 5.99 0.04 -1.52
N MET A 54 4.79 -0.50 -1.40
CA MET A 54 3.67 0.10 -0.69
C MET A 54 2.93 -0.94 0.14
N ILE A 55 2.33 -0.50 1.23
CA ILE A 55 1.22 -1.24 1.85
C ILE A 55 -0.07 -0.60 1.43
N ARG A 56 -1.07 -1.43 1.12
CA ARG A 56 -2.42 -0.97 0.83
C ARG A 56 -3.43 -1.79 1.59
N TYR A 57 -4.45 -1.11 2.08
CA TYR A 57 -5.56 -1.72 2.79
C TYR A 57 -6.81 -1.59 1.96
N TYR A 58 -7.47 -2.72 1.77
CA TYR A 58 -8.66 -2.83 0.96
C TYR A 58 -9.81 -3.40 1.75
N GLU A 59 -11.00 -2.98 1.37
CA GLU A 59 -12.28 -3.56 1.76
C GLU A 59 -12.96 -4.11 0.52
N ILE A 60 -13.60 -5.26 0.63
CA ILE A 60 -14.41 -5.82 -0.44
C ILE A 60 -15.84 -5.33 -0.24
N ASP A 61 -16.32 -4.48 -1.16
CA ASP A 61 -17.67 -3.95 -1.09
C ASP A 61 -18.75 -5.03 -1.29
N GLY A 62 -20.02 -4.66 -1.07
CA GLY A 62 -21.15 -5.58 -1.22
C GLY A 62 -21.36 -6.16 -2.62
N ASP A 63 -20.71 -5.59 -3.64
CA ASP A 63 -20.72 -6.09 -5.02
C ASP A 63 -19.50 -6.99 -5.33
N GLY A 64 -18.59 -7.16 -4.36
CA GLY A 64 -17.40 -8.00 -4.46
C GLY A 64 -16.18 -7.28 -5.07
N TYR A 65 -16.19 -5.96 -5.15
CA TYR A 65 -15.06 -5.17 -5.65
C TYR A 65 -14.19 -4.64 -4.52
N GLN A 66 -12.88 -4.67 -4.74
CA GLN A 66 -11.89 -4.10 -3.84
C GLN A 66 -11.94 -2.55 -3.88
N GLN A 67 -12.13 -1.95 -2.71
CA GLN A 67 -12.06 -0.51 -2.47
C GLN A 67 -10.79 -0.21 -1.68
N LEU A 68 -10.00 0.76 -2.15
CA LEU A 68 -8.77 1.18 -1.45
C LEU A 68 -9.15 2.18 -0.34
N ASN A 69 -8.95 1.81 0.92
CA ASN A 69 -9.27 2.70 2.05
C ASN A 69 -8.06 3.56 2.42
N TRP A 70 -6.86 2.97 2.46
CA TRP A 70 -5.61 3.72 2.69
C TRP A 70 -4.39 3.06 2.08
N GLU A 71 -3.33 3.86 1.90
CA GLU A 71 -2.02 3.38 1.46
C GLU A 71 -0.89 3.97 2.33
N LEU A 72 0.18 3.20 2.52
CA LEU A 72 1.41 3.61 3.15
C LEU A 72 2.57 3.43 2.17
N ALA A 73 3.25 4.53 1.88
CA ALA A 73 4.44 4.57 1.04
C ALA A 73 5.69 4.84 1.89
N ALA A 74 6.87 4.61 1.30
CA ALA A 74 8.10 5.15 1.86
C ALA A 74 8.05 6.68 1.94
N PRO A 75 8.66 7.32 2.96
CA PRO A 75 8.78 8.78 3.02
C PRO A 75 9.50 9.35 1.80
N ASP A 76 9.17 10.58 1.43
CA ASP A 76 9.77 11.28 0.30
C ASP A 76 11.31 11.31 0.40
N GLY A 77 11.97 11.06 -0.73
CA GLY A 77 13.44 11.03 -0.82
C GLY A 77 14.10 9.75 -0.28
N LEU A 78 13.31 8.76 0.15
CA LEU A 78 13.83 7.46 0.57
C LEU A 78 13.32 6.33 -0.34
N LEU A 79 14.22 5.40 -0.63
CA LEU A 79 13.88 4.13 -1.27
C LEU A 79 13.51 3.12 -0.20
N GLY A 80 12.21 2.82 -0.08
CA GLY A 80 11.67 1.86 0.87
C GLY A 80 11.26 0.53 0.25
N ASN A 81 11.51 -0.56 0.97
CA ASN A 81 11.02 -1.89 0.64
C ASN A 81 10.33 -2.51 1.86
N PHE A 82 9.01 -2.71 1.78
CA PHE A 82 8.25 -3.42 2.80
C PHE A 82 8.55 -4.92 2.71
N VAL A 83 8.89 -5.52 3.85
CA VAL A 83 9.31 -6.92 3.90
C VAL A 83 8.14 -7.84 4.23
N ASN A 84 7.29 -7.42 5.17
CA ASN A 84 6.17 -8.21 5.65
C ASN A 84 5.16 -7.30 6.37
N LEU A 85 3.93 -7.77 6.51
CA LEU A 85 2.93 -7.18 7.38
C LEU A 85 2.16 -8.28 8.11
N LYS A 86 1.65 -7.96 9.30
CA LYS A 86 0.82 -8.84 10.11
C LYS A 86 -0.36 -8.06 10.65
N ILE A 87 -1.50 -8.74 10.72
CA ILE A 87 -2.74 -8.22 11.30
C ILE A 87 -3.15 -9.16 12.44
N GLY A 88 -3.48 -8.59 13.59
CA GLY A 88 -3.98 -9.35 14.73
C GLY A 88 -4.06 -8.48 15.98
N ASP A 89 -4.81 -8.91 16.98
CA ASP A 89 -4.91 -8.22 18.28
C ASP A 89 -3.59 -8.37 19.04
N LEU A 90 -2.75 -7.34 19.00
CA LEU A 90 -1.37 -7.36 19.51
C LEU A 90 -1.31 -6.91 20.97
N ASP A 91 -2.27 -6.12 21.43
CA ASP A 91 -2.33 -5.60 22.80
C ASP A 91 -3.38 -6.29 23.70
N GLY A 92 -4.25 -7.11 23.11
CA GLY A 92 -5.29 -7.88 23.80
C GLY A 92 -6.58 -7.09 24.05
N ASN A 93 -6.82 -5.98 23.35
CA ASN A 93 -8.00 -5.14 23.54
C ASN A 93 -9.24 -5.63 22.77
N GLY A 94 -9.09 -6.68 21.95
CA GLY A 94 -10.16 -7.27 21.13
C GLY A 94 -10.33 -6.63 19.75
N THR A 95 -9.61 -5.56 19.46
CA THR A 95 -9.54 -4.89 18.16
C THR A 95 -8.15 -5.24 17.60
N PRO A 96 -8.03 -5.90 16.42
CA PRO A 96 -6.73 -6.18 15.81
C PRO A 96 -5.79 -4.96 15.64
N GLU A 97 -4.59 -5.12 15.12
CA GLU A 97 -3.72 -4.01 14.72
C GLU A 97 -2.85 -4.45 13.55
N LEU A 98 -2.32 -3.49 12.79
CA LEU A 98 -1.33 -3.77 11.75
C LEU A 98 0.08 -3.46 12.24
N ILE A 99 0.96 -4.46 12.11
CA ILE A 99 2.40 -4.28 12.27
C ILE A 99 3.12 -4.61 10.96
N THR A 100 4.09 -3.76 10.59
CA THR A 100 4.91 -3.97 9.39
C THR A 100 6.34 -3.50 9.61
N ILE A 101 7.24 -3.94 8.74
CA ILE A 101 8.64 -3.55 8.73
C ILE A 101 9.08 -3.14 7.32
N MET A 102 9.80 -2.03 7.25
CA MET A 102 10.38 -1.49 6.02
C MET A 102 11.90 -1.38 6.13
N ASN A 103 12.60 -1.81 5.08
CA ASN A 103 14.01 -1.46 4.86
C ASN A 103 14.08 -0.12 4.10
N LEU A 104 14.89 0.82 4.61
CA LEU A 104 15.09 2.13 4.01
C LEU A 104 16.54 2.31 3.54
N THR A 105 16.68 2.96 2.38
CA THR A 105 17.96 3.37 1.80
C THR A 105 17.85 4.80 1.26
N ASP A 106 18.91 5.60 1.41
CA ASP A 106 19.06 6.92 0.77
C ASP A 106 19.30 6.73 -0.75
N GLU A 107 18.77 7.65 -1.56
CA GLU A 107 18.99 7.70 -3.02
C GLU A 107 20.47 7.76 -3.44
N ASN A 108 21.38 8.18 -2.55
CA ASN A 108 22.82 8.34 -2.82
C ASN A 108 23.69 7.13 -2.44
N GLU A 109 23.08 5.98 -2.10
CA GLU A 109 23.72 4.69 -1.77
C GLU A 109 24.89 4.75 -0.79
N GLU A 110 24.61 4.59 0.52
CA GLU A 110 25.53 3.91 1.43
C GLU A 110 24.74 3.43 2.69
N ARG A 111 24.31 2.16 2.65
CA ARG A 111 23.75 1.33 3.75
C ARG A 111 22.22 1.25 3.91
N ILE A 112 21.78 0.06 4.33
CA ILE A 112 20.47 -0.22 4.96
C ILE A 112 20.44 0.59 6.24
N LEU A 113 19.57 1.61 6.33
CA LEU A 113 19.69 2.57 7.42
C LEU A 113 19.01 2.08 8.70
N HIS A 114 17.72 1.77 8.72
CA HIS A 114 17.08 1.29 9.95
C HIS A 114 15.81 0.50 9.59
N PRO A 115 15.55 -0.67 10.19
CA PRO A 115 14.22 -1.25 10.15
C PRO A 115 13.28 -0.29 10.88
N ILE A 116 12.29 0.25 10.17
CA ILE A 116 11.20 0.98 10.81
C ILE A 116 10.05 0.01 11.00
N VAL A 117 9.61 -0.10 12.25
CA VAL A 117 8.38 -0.81 12.59
C VAL A 117 7.26 0.23 12.65
N TYR A 118 6.20 -0.02 11.88
CA TYR A 118 4.97 0.76 12.00
C TYR A 118 3.94 -0.07 12.76
N TYR A 119 3.19 0.60 13.63
CA TYR A 119 2.09 0.05 14.39
C TYR A 119 0.87 0.94 14.14
N TYR A 120 -0.20 0.35 13.62
CA TYR A 120 -1.46 1.04 13.33
C TYR A 120 -2.55 0.46 14.24
N PRO A 121 -2.91 1.17 15.32
CA PRO A 121 -3.90 0.75 16.29
C PRO A 121 -5.34 1.02 15.87
N TRP A 122 -5.55 1.32 14.58
CA TRP A 122 -6.72 2.00 13.97
C TRP A 122 -7.12 3.35 14.57
#